data_AF-K5UG41-F1
#
_entry.id   AF-K5UG41-F1
#
_cell.length_a   1.000
_cell.length_b   1.000
_cell.length_c   1.000
_cell.angle_alpha   90.00
_cell.angle_beta   90.00
_cell.angle_gamma   90.00
#
_symmetry.space_group_name_H-M   'P 1'
#
loop_
_entity.id
_entity.type
_entity.pdbx_description
1 polymer ?
#
loop_
_entity_poly.entity_id
_entity_poly.type
_entity_poly.pdbx_seq_one_letter_code
_entity_poly.pdbx_strand_id
1 'polypeptide(L)'
;MSGSSSRGSSGRGGVRGGAGGGRGPARGPGGRNVGGKGTSAKSQKRDIMDGLLPDPVHTMLKPQDTPGELDAEISDVEYLGSYTWVKSDRPMIAVPGSPRIWSPPTLPTQLPAWRARARSVFAAIDALDASGDRTPPQWGAVDVVTDRNNLLKLLAWVDPASGKKHRGAFRIDVELAEPWTILFRRWEERDAVNSDGSGFGDSFERASSRDALGHEQGTLAGHHQIIAYDLSGIKIVLRYEVDAYRISEQPSIDTLTDQLSSLNVGSGTSGTEQKVSELVDIRHIGFAVPQSSLVKVKSRSQLSKGRFHLEDAYLQLYLGQIPALCLGIHDGNGVFTSTDEIRLDSERCSAAKEKVQPGLRKLRRLLEQIQSAVIQRGQGAKLSLICQGGKLLLMQREPGDSFLPPTILKRFTS
;
A
#
# COMPACT_ATOMS: atom_id res chain seq x y z
N MET A 1 58.05 -38.91 4.53
CA MET A 1 58.66 -37.63 4.95
C MET A 1 57.59 -36.88 5.74
N SER A 2 57.59 -36.81 7.07
CA SER A 2 58.55 -36.12 7.98
C SER A 2 58.39 -34.58 7.93
N GLY A 3 57.96 -33.90 9.00
CA GLY A 3 57.60 -34.42 10.32
C GLY A 3 57.01 -33.39 11.30
N SER A 4 56.99 -33.77 12.57
CA SER A 4 56.58 -33.01 13.77
C SER A 4 57.58 -31.87 14.11
N SER A 5 57.47 -31.03 15.16
CA SER A 5 56.80 -31.18 16.46
C SER A 5 56.69 -29.85 17.26
N SER A 6 55.63 -29.69 18.10
CA SER A 6 55.70 -29.13 19.49
C SER A 6 56.17 -27.66 19.73
N ARG A 7 56.05 -26.98 20.90
CA ARG A 7 55.37 -27.16 22.22
C ARG A 7 55.37 -25.81 22.99
N GLY A 8 54.53 -25.68 24.04
CA GLY A 8 54.63 -24.62 25.09
C GLY A 8 53.41 -23.68 25.15
N SER A 9 52.65 -23.42 26.24
CA SER A 9 52.64 -23.77 27.69
C SER A 9 53.06 -22.67 28.68
N SER A 10 52.08 -21.98 29.28
CA SER A 10 52.01 -21.36 30.63
C SER A 10 50.96 -20.22 30.66
N GLY A 11 50.31 -19.82 31.76
CA GLY A 11 50.18 -20.46 33.08
C GLY A 11 49.86 -19.47 34.24
N ARG A 12 48.91 -19.82 35.14
CA ARG A 12 48.47 -19.10 36.37
C ARG A 12 47.61 -17.82 36.15
N GLY A 13 46.78 -17.36 37.09
CA GLY A 13 46.26 -17.97 38.34
C GLY A 13 46.04 -16.99 39.53
N GLY A 14 44.89 -17.07 40.23
CA GLY A 14 44.55 -16.29 41.46
C GLY A 14 43.44 -15.24 41.24
N VAL A 15 42.33 -15.03 42.00
CA VAL A 15 41.74 -15.51 43.30
C VAL A 15 41.88 -14.57 44.52
N ARG A 16 40.72 -14.21 45.14
CA ARG A 16 40.46 -13.42 46.37
C ARG A 16 40.76 -11.89 46.30
N GLY A 17 40.10 -11.02 47.09
CA GLY A 17 38.89 -11.21 47.91
C GLY A 17 38.68 -10.19 49.07
N GLY A 18 37.43 -9.73 49.29
CA GLY A 18 36.94 -8.95 50.45
C GLY A 18 37.28 -7.45 50.48
N ALA A 19 36.83 -6.65 51.47
CA ALA A 19 35.55 -6.58 52.20
C ALA A 19 35.57 -5.42 53.25
N GLY A 20 34.50 -4.60 53.33
CA GLY A 20 34.25 -3.60 54.39
C GLY A 20 34.94 -2.23 54.24
N GLY A 21 34.39 -1.11 54.75
CA GLY A 21 33.02 -0.90 55.27
C GLY A 21 32.85 0.35 56.18
N GLY A 22 31.65 0.94 56.20
CA GLY A 22 31.11 1.68 57.36
C GLY A 22 30.74 3.17 57.21
N ARG A 23 29.60 3.53 57.85
CA ARG A 23 29.14 4.85 58.34
C ARG A 23 28.65 5.91 57.32
N GLY A 24 27.38 6.31 57.48
CA GLY A 24 26.82 7.63 57.12
C GLY A 24 26.53 8.45 58.40
N PRO A 25 25.49 9.32 58.49
CA PRO A 25 24.51 9.73 57.48
C PRO A 25 24.34 11.28 57.35
N ALA A 26 23.51 11.74 56.39
CA ALA A 26 23.01 13.12 56.33
C ALA A 26 21.56 13.18 55.79
N ARG A 27 20.81 14.25 56.10
CA ARG A 27 19.38 14.43 55.76
C ARG A 27 19.18 15.43 54.60
N GLY A 28 18.18 15.20 53.76
CA GLY A 28 17.67 16.16 52.76
C GLY A 28 16.36 15.66 52.11
N PRO A 29 15.27 16.46 52.03
CA PRO A 29 13.96 15.99 51.56
C PRO A 29 13.59 16.45 50.14
N GLY A 30 12.69 15.72 49.47
CA GLY A 30 11.92 16.22 48.33
C GLY A 30 11.69 15.21 47.20
N GLY A 31 10.59 15.37 46.45
CA GLY A 31 10.38 14.72 45.15
C GLY A 31 9.73 13.33 45.14
N ARG A 32 8.42 13.24 45.42
CA ARG A 32 7.60 12.12 44.91
C ARG A 32 7.44 12.26 43.39
N ASN A 33 8.44 11.85 42.63
CA ASN A 33 8.31 11.84 41.18
C ASN A 33 7.45 10.64 40.76
N VAL A 34 6.14 10.86 40.60
CA VAL A 34 5.19 9.85 40.10
C VAL A 34 5.44 9.69 38.60
N GLY A 35 6.53 9.00 38.27
CA GLY A 35 6.95 8.66 36.91
C GLY A 35 6.04 7.60 36.30
N GLY A 36 4.77 7.97 36.08
CA GLY A 36 3.79 7.15 35.39
C GLY A 36 4.24 6.89 33.97
N LYS A 37 4.94 5.76 33.76
CA LYS A 37 5.26 5.25 32.43
C LYS A 37 3.94 4.89 31.74
N GLY A 38 3.39 5.85 30.99
CA GLY A 38 2.27 5.62 30.08
C GLY A 38 2.68 4.58 29.03
N THR A 39 2.39 3.32 29.32
CA THR A 39 2.60 2.22 28.37
C THR A 39 1.62 2.41 27.23
N SER A 40 2.07 2.96 26.11
CA SER A 40 1.27 3.01 24.89
C SER A 40 0.87 1.58 24.53
N ALA A 41 -0.44 1.32 24.54
CA ALA A 41 -0.97 0.00 24.24
C ALA A 41 -0.63 -0.37 22.80
N LYS A 42 0.38 -1.24 22.63
CA LYS A 42 0.71 -1.81 21.32
C LYS A 42 -0.52 -2.61 20.88
N SER A 43 -1.10 -2.26 19.74
CA SER A 43 -2.29 -2.95 19.22
C SER A 43 -2.00 -4.44 19.12
N GLN A 44 -2.93 -5.25 19.64
CA GLN A 44 -2.83 -6.70 19.62
C GLN A 44 -2.72 -7.17 18.17
N LYS A 45 -1.80 -8.10 17.91
CA LYS A 45 -1.71 -8.82 16.64
C LYS A 45 -2.92 -9.76 16.54
N ARG A 46 -3.63 -9.72 15.43
CA ARG A 46 -4.65 -10.72 15.05
C ARG A 46 -4.00 -11.98 14.53
N ASP A 47 -4.67 -13.12 14.67
CA ASP A 47 -4.27 -14.33 13.96
C ASP A 47 -4.72 -14.23 12.49
N ILE A 48 -3.90 -14.76 11.58
CA ILE A 48 -4.24 -14.85 10.15
C ILE A 48 -5.49 -15.72 9.93
N MET A 49 -5.80 -16.62 10.86
CA MET A 49 -6.94 -17.54 10.86
C MET A 49 -8.21 -16.95 11.51
N ASP A 50 -8.19 -15.73 12.05
CA ASP A 50 -9.33 -15.15 12.79
C ASP A 50 -10.62 -15.10 11.92
N GLY A 51 -11.68 -15.74 12.39
CA GLY A 51 -12.98 -15.81 11.69
C GLY A 51 -12.99 -16.68 10.43
N LEU A 52 -12.12 -17.69 10.35
CA LEU A 52 -12.14 -18.74 9.32
C LEU A 52 -12.74 -20.04 9.86
N LEU A 53 -13.47 -20.77 9.00
CA LEU A 53 -13.80 -22.18 9.23
C LEU A 53 -12.53 -23.05 9.04
N PRO A 54 -12.41 -24.19 9.73
CA PRO A 54 -11.13 -24.92 9.82
C PRO A 54 -10.65 -25.52 8.49
N ASP A 55 -11.57 -25.97 7.63
CA ASP A 55 -11.22 -26.73 6.43
C ASP A 55 -10.98 -25.84 5.19
N PRO A 56 -9.92 -26.09 4.40
CA PRO A 56 -9.66 -25.37 3.17
C PRO A 56 -10.65 -25.78 2.06
N VAL A 57 -11.43 -24.81 1.61
CA VAL A 57 -12.41 -24.90 0.51
C VAL A 57 -11.76 -25.26 -0.83
N HIS A 58 -10.51 -24.83 -1.05
CA HIS A 58 -9.67 -25.23 -2.19
C HIS A 58 -8.19 -25.00 -1.87
N THR A 59 -7.27 -25.74 -2.52
CA THR A 59 -5.82 -25.44 -2.48
C THR A 59 -5.39 -25.00 -3.86
N MET A 60 -5.03 -23.72 -4.01
CA MET A 60 -4.61 -23.14 -5.28
C MET A 60 -3.30 -23.79 -5.76
N LEU A 61 -3.27 -24.19 -7.03
CA LEU A 61 -2.07 -24.69 -7.67
C LEU A 61 -1.20 -23.52 -8.12
N LYS A 62 0.13 -23.65 -8.06
CA LYS A 62 1.02 -22.64 -8.64
C LYS A 62 0.98 -22.79 -10.17
N PRO A 63 0.56 -21.75 -10.93
CA PRO A 63 0.62 -21.82 -12.38
C PRO A 63 2.07 -22.00 -12.84
N GLN A 64 2.27 -22.81 -13.87
CA GLN A 64 3.58 -22.94 -14.52
C GLN A 64 3.82 -21.74 -15.45
N ASP A 65 5.08 -21.50 -15.83
CA ASP A 65 5.39 -20.64 -16.97
C ASP A 65 5.44 -21.49 -18.25
N THR A 66 4.99 -20.93 -19.36
CA THR A 66 4.96 -21.62 -20.66
C THR A 66 6.03 -21.01 -21.57
N PRO A 67 7.08 -21.75 -21.98
CA PRO A 67 8.08 -21.22 -22.90
C PRO A 67 7.45 -20.79 -24.23
N GLY A 68 7.79 -19.58 -24.70
CA GLY A 68 7.23 -19.00 -25.93
C GLY A 68 5.86 -18.34 -25.76
N GLU A 69 5.31 -18.29 -24.54
CA GLU A 69 4.15 -17.44 -24.23
C GLU A 69 4.53 -15.95 -24.31
N LEU A 70 3.62 -15.12 -24.84
CA LEU A 70 3.80 -13.68 -24.92
C LEU A 70 4.00 -13.06 -23.52
N ASP A 71 4.72 -11.95 -23.46
CA ASP A 71 4.83 -11.16 -22.23
C ASP A 71 3.46 -10.72 -21.73
N ALA A 72 3.29 -10.71 -20.41
CA ALA A 72 2.10 -10.16 -19.78
C ALA A 72 2.21 -8.63 -19.80
N GLU A 73 1.36 -8.00 -20.58
CA GLU A 73 1.33 -6.55 -20.80
C GLU A 73 0.08 -5.92 -20.18
N ILE A 74 0.18 -4.63 -19.85
CA ILE A 74 -0.91 -3.80 -19.34
C ILE A 74 -1.31 -2.82 -20.44
N SER A 75 -2.60 -2.82 -20.82
CA SER A 75 -3.19 -1.90 -21.81
C SER A 75 -4.40 -1.18 -21.23
N ASP A 76 -4.95 -0.23 -22.01
CA ASP A 76 -6.26 0.39 -21.74
C ASP A 76 -6.34 1.06 -20.35
N VAL A 77 -5.26 1.75 -19.97
CA VAL A 77 -5.10 2.38 -18.65
C VAL A 77 -5.98 3.64 -18.54
N GLU A 78 -7.02 3.56 -17.72
CA GLU A 78 -8.00 4.62 -17.50
C GLU A 78 -7.94 5.13 -16.05
N TYR A 79 -8.07 6.45 -15.85
CA TYR A 79 -8.13 7.06 -14.52
C TYR A 79 -9.58 7.06 -13.99
N LEU A 80 -9.87 6.14 -13.05
CA LEU A 80 -11.19 6.04 -12.41
C LEU A 80 -11.35 6.95 -11.18
N GLY A 81 -10.31 7.67 -10.74
CA GLY A 81 -10.43 8.69 -9.70
C GLY A 81 -9.33 8.63 -8.67
N SER A 82 -9.42 9.51 -7.68
CA SER A 82 -8.47 9.56 -6.58
C SER A 82 -9.15 10.04 -5.30
N TYR A 83 -8.54 9.74 -4.15
CA TYR A 83 -8.97 10.28 -2.88
C TYR A 83 -7.81 10.38 -1.89
N THR A 84 -7.99 11.14 -0.80
CA THR A 84 -6.98 11.30 0.25
C THR A 84 -7.67 11.42 1.59
N TRP A 85 -7.17 10.71 2.61
CA TRP A 85 -7.81 10.78 3.94
C TRP A 85 -7.50 12.13 4.58
N VAL A 86 -8.56 12.82 5.00
CA VAL A 86 -8.47 14.07 5.75
C VAL A 86 -8.49 13.72 7.23
N LYS A 87 -7.61 14.35 8.02
CA LYS A 87 -7.63 14.23 9.48
C LYS A 87 -8.92 14.82 10.05
N SER A 88 -9.80 13.97 10.57
CA SER A 88 -11.10 14.30 11.16
C SER A 88 -11.47 13.26 12.23
N ASP A 89 -12.35 13.64 13.16
CA ASP A 89 -12.91 12.70 14.17
C ASP A 89 -13.86 11.66 13.56
N ARG A 90 -14.31 11.91 12.32
CA ARG A 90 -15.04 10.95 11.47
C ARG A 90 -14.17 10.54 10.28
N PRO A 91 -14.34 9.33 9.70
CA PRO A 91 -13.66 8.97 8.46
C PRO A 91 -14.05 9.95 7.35
N MET A 92 -13.08 10.68 6.81
CA MET A 92 -13.31 11.73 5.82
C MET A 92 -12.30 11.65 4.68
N ILE A 93 -12.74 11.89 3.45
CA ILE A 93 -11.89 11.89 2.24
C ILE A 93 -12.07 13.16 1.41
N ALA A 94 -10.97 13.66 0.86
CA ALA A 94 -10.98 14.60 -0.26
C ALA A 94 -11.19 13.84 -1.58
N VAL A 95 -12.09 14.31 -2.45
CA VAL A 95 -12.37 13.74 -3.78
C VAL A 95 -12.56 14.87 -4.82
N PRO A 96 -11.76 14.96 -5.91
CA PRO A 96 -10.52 14.21 -6.10
C PRO A 96 -9.58 14.39 -4.91
N GLY A 97 -8.75 13.39 -4.64
CA GLY A 97 -7.61 13.56 -3.76
C GLY A 97 -6.48 14.29 -4.49
N SER A 98 -5.69 15.06 -3.77
CA SER A 98 -4.41 15.58 -4.26
C SER A 98 -3.24 14.82 -3.60
N PRO A 99 -2.28 14.27 -4.36
CA PRO A 99 -1.00 13.86 -3.82
C PRO A 99 -0.18 15.09 -3.40
N ARG A 100 0.84 14.86 -2.60
CA ARG A 100 1.71 15.93 -2.11
C ARG A 100 2.66 16.42 -3.22
N ILE A 101 2.94 17.73 -3.25
CA ILE A 101 3.92 18.37 -4.13
C ILE A 101 5.32 18.17 -3.53
N TRP A 102 6.34 17.83 -4.33
CA TRP A 102 7.70 17.60 -3.81
C TRP A 102 8.32 18.83 -3.10
N SER A 103 8.47 18.79 -1.76
CA SER A 103 9.20 19.70 -0.85
C SER A 103 9.00 19.33 0.65
N PRO A 104 9.86 19.76 1.60
CA PRO A 104 9.67 19.55 3.07
C PRO A 104 8.75 20.61 3.74
N PRO A 105 8.32 20.44 5.02
CA PRO A 105 8.33 19.26 5.95
C PRO A 105 6.87 18.91 6.45
N THR A 106 6.45 18.36 7.62
CA THR A 106 7.01 18.09 8.99
C THR A 106 6.27 16.92 9.72
N LEU A 107 6.11 16.93 11.06
CA LEU A 107 5.57 15.85 11.94
C LEU A 107 4.77 16.42 13.15
N PRO A 108 3.93 15.65 13.91
CA PRO A 108 3.51 14.23 13.79
C PRO A 108 1.96 13.98 13.76
N THR A 109 1.49 12.75 13.43
CA THR A 109 0.04 12.44 13.21
C THR A 109 -0.37 10.97 13.55
N GLN A 110 -1.68 10.71 13.73
CA GLN A 110 -2.33 9.39 13.96
C GLN A 110 -3.51 9.15 12.98
N LEU A 111 -3.97 7.90 12.78
CA LEU A 111 -4.90 7.50 11.68
C LEU A 111 -6.20 6.76 12.13
N PRO A 112 -7.31 6.86 11.35
CA PRO A 112 -8.57 6.14 11.58
C PRO A 112 -8.64 4.71 10.97
N ALA A 113 -9.71 3.98 11.32
CA ALA A 113 -9.82 2.51 11.24
C ALA A 113 -10.11 1.89 9.85
N TRP A 114 -9.87 0.58 9.73
CA TRP A 114 -9.78 -0.17 8.47
C TRP A 114 -11.07 -0.26 7.63
N ARG A 115 -12.26 -0.43 8.25
CA ARG A 115 -13.52 -0.81 7.54
C ARG A 115 -13.93 0.15 6.41
N ALA A 116 -13.55 1.43 6.48
CA ALA A 116 -13.93 2.44 5.47
C ALA A 116 -13.26 2.26 4.10
N ARG A 117 -12.12 1.55 4.02
CA ARG A 117 -11.19 1.59 2.87
C ARG A 117 -11.65 0.89 1.59
N ALA A 118 -12.64 0.01 1.67
CA ALA A 118 -13.26 -0.60 0.48
C ALA A 118 -14.35 0.31 -0.11
N ARG A 119 -15.20 0.89 0.75
CA ARG A 119 -16.28 1.79 0.33
C ARG A 119 -15.75 3.13 -0.21
N SER A 120 -14.58 3.60 0.25
CA SER A 120 -13.93 4.80 -0.28
C SER A 120 -13.51 4.71 -1.76
N VAL A 121 -13.37 3.51 -2.35
CA VAL A 121 -13.13 3.37 -3.80
C VAL A 121 -14.37 3.81 -4.57
N PHE A 122 -15.53 3.23 -4.22
CA PHE A 122 -16.80 3.54 -4.86
C PHE A 122 -17.27 4.95 -4.53
N ALA A 123 -17.15 5.40 -3.27
CA ALA A 123 -17.51 6.77 -2.89
C ALA A 123 -16.66 7.84 -3.60
N ALA A 124 -15.38 7.55 -3.91
CA ALA A 124 -14.54 8.46 -4.70
C ALA A 124 -14.87 8.42 -6.20
N ILE A 125 -15.36 7.30 -6.72
CA ILE A 125 -15.89 7.22 -8.10
C ILE A 125 -17.21 7.99 -8.19
N ASP A 126 -18.15 7.71 -7.29
CA ASP A 126 -19.50 8.29 -7.27
C ASP A 126 -19.47 9.82 -7.17
N ALA A 127 -18.58 10.37 -6.36
CA ALA A 127 -18.42 11.82 -6.19
C ALA A 127 -17.76 12.52 -7.40
N LEU A 128 -17.14 11.78 -8.31
CA LEU A 128 -16.62 12.30 -9.60
C LEU A 128 -17.61 12.06 -10.74
N ASP A 129 -18.32 10.92 -10.72
CA ASP A 129 -19.41 10.66 -11.66
C ASP A 129 -20.57 11.66 -11.46
N ALA A 130 -20.79 12.11 -10.22
CA ALA A 130 -21.81 13.10 -9.86
C ALA A 130 -21.48 14.56 -10.25
N SER A 131 -20.23 14.91 -10.56
CA SER A 131 -19.93 16.24 -11.14
C SER A 131 -20.20 16.30 -12.65
N GLY A 132 -20.25 15.14 -13.31
CA GLY A 132 -20.58 15.00 -14.74
C GLY A 132 -19.39 15.16 -15.69
N ASP A 133 -18.18 15.38 -15.17
CA ASP A 133 -16.97 15.68 -15.96
C ASP A 133 -16.38 14.46 -16.71
N ARG A 134 -17.04 13.29 -16.66
CA ARG A 134 -16.52 12.03 -17.20
C ARG A 134 -17.60 10.95 -17.42
N THR A 135 -17.24 9.92 -18.17
CA THR A 135 -18.02 8.67 -18.30
C THR A 135 -17.88 7.81 -17.03
N PRO A 136 -18.98 7.31 -16.44
CA PRO A 136 -18.91 6.33 -15.35
C PRO A 136 -18.28 5.00 -15.77
N PRO A 137 -17.62 4.25 -14.88
CA PRO A 137 -16.98 2.98 -15.22
C PRO A 137 -17.97 1.91 -15.68
N GLN A 138 -17.61 1.11 -16.69
CA GLN A 138 -18.38 -0.07 -17.12
C GLN A 138 -18.20 -1.23 -16.13
N TRP A 139 -18.82 -1.12 -14.96
CA TRP A 139 -18.66 -2.04 -13.84
C TRP A 139 -18.96 -3.50 -14.17
N GLY A 140 -19.97 -3.79 -15.00
CA GLY A 140 -20.25 -5.16 -15.47
C GLY A 140 -19.12 -5.81 -16.28
N ALA A 141 -18.18 -5.02 -16.84
CA ALA A 141 -17.03 -5.54 -17.58
C ALA A 141 -15.77 -5.78 -16.71
N VAL A 142 -15.85 -5.62 -15.38
CA VAL A 142 -14.68 -5.75 -14.48
C VAL A 142 -14.52 -7.18 -13.97
N ASP A 143 -13.32 -7.75 -14.06
CA ASP A 143 -12.99 -9.06 -13.49
C ASP A 143 -12.53 -8.97 -12.04
N VAL A 144 -11.70 -7.98 -11.70
CA VAL A 144 -11.02 -7.88 -10.40
C VAL A 144 -11.05 -6.46 -9.85
N VAL A 145 -11.55 -6.28 -8.62
CA VAL A 145 -11.41 -5.01 -7.86
C VAL A 145 -10.44 -5.25 -6.70
N THR A 146 -9.28 -4.58 -6.69
CA THR A 146 -8.17 -4.95 -5.79
C THR A 146 -7.27 -3.77 -5.39
N ASP A 147 -6.26 -4.02 -4.54
CA ASP A 147 -5.15 -3.10 -4.29
C ASP A 147 -3.78 -3.67 -4.71
N ARG A 148 -2.83 -2.77 -5.01
CA ARG A 148 -1.48 -3.12 -5.48
C ARG A 148 -0.73 -4.07 -4.53
N ASN A 149 -0.99 -4.03 -3.23
CA ASN A 149 -0.33 -4.93 -2.28
C ASN A 149 -0.89 -6.35 -2.35
N ASN A 150 -2.18 -6.52 -2.65
CA ASN A 150 -2.76 -7.84 -2.90
C ASN A 150 -2.16 -8.48 -4.16
N LEU A 151 -2.01 -7.72 -5.26
CA LEU A 151 -1.32 -8.23 -6.46
C LEU A 151 0.14 -8.57 -6.18
N LEU A 152 0.90 -7.72 -5.47
CA LEU A 152 2.29 -8.00 -5.09
C LEU A 152 2.45 -9.21 -4.15
N LYS A 153 1.48 -9.46 -3.25
CA LYS A 153 1.40 -10.67 -2.41
C LYS A 153 1.21 -11.93 -3.27
N LEU A 154 0.24 -11.92 -4.18
CA LEU A 154 -0.04 -13.05 -5.08
C LEU A 154 1.13 -13.32 -6.04
N LEU A 155 1.73 -12.26 -6.59
CA LEU A 155 2.92 -12.33 -7.45
C LEU A 155 4.11 -13.00 -6.73
N ALA A 156 4.40 -12.56 -5.50
CA ALA A 156 5.48 -13.12 -4.68
C ALA A 156 5.24 -14.58 -4.24
N TRP A 157 3.99 -15.06 -4.34
CA TRP A 157 3.66 -16.48 -4.14
C TRP A 157 3.86 -17.32 -5.40
N VAL A 158 3.42 -16.87 -6.58
CA VAL A 158 3.64 -17.59 -7.86
C VAL A 158 5.11 -17.56 -8.30
N ASP A 159 5.81 -16.46 -8.03
CA ASP A 159 7.23 -16.29 -8.27
C ASP A 159 7.96 -15.67 -7.06
N PRO A 160 8.51 -16.51 -6.16
CA PRO A 160 9.34 -16.07 -5.04
C PRO A 160 10.69 -15.42 -5.42
N ALA A 161 11.07 -15.33 -6.69
CA ALA A 161 12.20 -14.50 -7.12
C ALA A 161 11.78 -13.02 -7.25
N SER A 162 10.62 -12.78 -7.87
CA SER A 162 10.10 -11.48 -8.34
C SER A 162 9.16 -10.77 -7.35
N GLY A 163 9.51 -10.76 -6.06
CA GLY A 163 8.67 -10.09 -5.06
C GLY A 163 9.14 -10.28 -3.63
N LYS A 164 10.46 -10.15 -3.38
CA LYS A 164 11.09 -10.69 -2.16
C LYS A 164 10.56 -10.07 -0.87
N LYS A 165 10.12 -8.80 -0.90
CA LYS A 165 9.45 -8.11 0.21
C LYS A 165 8.09 -8.73 0.61
N HIS A 166 7.38 -9.40 -0.30
CA HIS A 166 5.98 -9.82 -0.10
C HIS A 166 5.80 -11.33 0.17
N ARG A 167 6.89 -12.09 0.31
CA ARG A 167 6.91 -13.56 0.52
C ARG A 167 6.52 -14.05 1.93
N GLY A 168 6.01 -13.15 2.78
CA GLY A 168 5.53 -13.51 4.11
C GLY A 168 4.22 -14.29 4.07
N ALA A 169 3.76 -14.77 5.22
CA ALA A 169 2.38 -15.24 5.33
C ALA A 169 1.42 -14.06 5.10
N PHE A 170 0.34 -14.27 4.36
CA PHE A 170 -0.62 -13.21 4.07
C PHE A 170 -2.04 -13.73 3.91
N ARG A 171 -3.00 -12.86 4.22
CA ARG A 171 -4.43 -13.05 3.95
C ARG A 171 -4.93 -11.99 2.98
N ILE A 172 -5.80 -12.41 2.07
CA ILE A 172 -6.64 -11.55 1.23
C ILE A 172 -8.06 -12.05 1.41
N ASP A 173 -8.94 -11.21 1.93
CA ASP A 173 -10.36 -11.51 2.01
C ASP A 173 -10.99 -11.28 0.63
N VAL A 174 -11.74 -12.25 0.13
CA VAL A 174 -12.42 -12.26 -1.18
C VAL A 174 -13.94 -12.34 -1.01
N GLU A 175 -14.68 -11.71 -1.92
CA GLU A 175 -16.11 -11.93 -2.18
C GLU A 175 -16.39 -11.84 -3.68
N LEU A 176 -17.44 -12.54 -4.14
CA LEU A 176 -17.99 -12.38 -5.48
C LEU A 176 -18.96 -11.18 -5.49
N ALA A 177 -18.73 -10.22 -6.38
CA ALA A 177 -19.79 -9.40 -6.94
C ALA A 177 -20.26 -10.08 -8.23
N GLU A 178 -21.54 -10.42 -8.30
CA GLU A 178 -22.09 -11.12 -9.45
C GLU A 178 -22.09 -10.23 -10.70
N PRO A 179 -21.94 -10.80 -11.91
CA PRO A 179 -21.87 -12.24 -12.20
C PRO A 179 -20.50 -12.90 -11.99
N TRP A 180 -19.37 -12.20 -12.22
CA TRP A 180 -18.02 -12.81 -12.22
C TRP A 180 -16.93 -12.00 -11.51
N THR A 181 -17.23 -10.81 -10.99
CA THR A 181 -16.21 -9.90 -10.47
C THR A 181 -15.73 -10.30 -9.07
N ILE A 182 -14.44 -10.57 -8.92
CA ILE A 182 -13.85 -10.85 -7.61
C ILE A 182 -13.35 -9.57 -6.92
N LEU A 183 -13.89 -9.32 -5.72
CA LEU A 183 -13.50 -8.21 -4.85
C LEU A 183 -12.40 -8.67 -3.90
N PHE A 184 -11.21 -8.08 -3.95
CA PHE A 184 -10.08 -8.38 -3.04
C PHE A 184 -9.92 -7.29 -1.96
N ARG A 185 -10.40 -7.60 -0.76
CA ARG A 185 -10.11 -6.84 0.47
C ARG A 185 -8.77 -7.31 1.04
N ARG A 186 -7.80 -6.39 1.12
CA ARG A 186 -6.54 -6.61 1.84
C ARG A 186 -6.83 -6.91 3.33
N TRP A 187 -6.14 -7.89 3.91
CA TRP A 187 -6.13 -8.15 5.36
C TRP A 187 -4.72 -7.94 5.92
N GLU A 188 -4.63 -7.39 7.13
CA GLU A 188 -3.38 -7.08 7.82
C GLU A 188 -3.49 -7.44 9.32
N GLU A 189 -2.37 -7.85 9.91
CA GLU A 189 -2.24 -8.35 11.29
C GLU A 189 -2.59 -7.31 12.38
N ARG A 190 -2.65 -6.02 12.02
CA ARG A 190 -2.98 -4.90 12.91
C ARG A 190 -3.92 -3.93 12.20
N ASP A 191 -4.96 -3.47 12.88
CA ASP A 191 -5.88 -2.45 12.34
C ASP A 191 -5.30 -1.04 12.26
N ALA A 192 -4.29 -0.75 13.09
CA ALA A 192 -3.55 0.51 13.09
C ALA A 192 -2.07 0.26 12.76
N VAL A 193 -1.57 0.98 11.75
CA VAL A 193 -0.13 1.19 11.60
C VAL A 193 0.25 2.35 12.50
N ASN A 194 0.61 2.02 13.74
CA ASN A 194 1.39 2.94 14.56
C ASN A 194 2.79 3.03 13.92
N SER A 195 3.04 4.03 13.08
CA SER A 195 4.42 4.38 12.76
C SER A 195 4.99 5.13 13.97
N ASP A 196 5.89 4.47 14.69
CA ASP A 196 6.61 5.00 15.84
C ASP A 196 7.79 5.91 15.43
N GLY A 197 7.70 6.52 14.24
CA GLY A 197 8.75 7.35 13.63
C GLY A 197 10.06 6.62 13.32
N SER A 198 10.16 5.32 13.61
CA SER A 198 11.44 4.60 13.72
C SER A 198 12.15 4.29 12.39
N GLY A 199 11.51 4.57 11.25
CA GLY A 199 12.04 4.26 9.93
C GLY A 199 12.24 5.49 9.05
N PHE A 200 13.45 5.64 8.51
CA PHE A 200 13.81 6.67 7.52
C PHE A 200 12.94 6.68 6.25
N GLY A 201 12.07 5.68 6.05
CA GLY A 201 11.06 5.64 4.99
C GLY A 201 9.97 6.69 5.20
N ASP A 202 9.16 6.53 6.25
CA ASP A 202 8.04 7.42 6.62
C ASP A 202 8.52 8.87 6.82
N SER A 203 9.69 9.05 7.45
CA SER A 203 10.31 10.36 7.63
C SER A 203 10.80 11.00 6.32
N PHE A 204 11.28 10.22 5.34
CA PHE A 204 11.67 10.75 4.03
C PHE A 204 10.43 11.06 3.19
N GLU A 205 9.47 10.15 3.09
CA GLU A 205 8.23 10.33 2.33
C GLU A 205 7.47 11.62 2.77
N ARG A 206 7.48 11.94 4.07
CA ARG A 206 6.92 13.19 4.61
C ARG A 206 7.82 14.41 4.43
N ALA A 207 9.14 14.27 4.57
CA ALA A 207 10.08 15.38 4.33
C ALA A 207 10.30 15.67 2.83
N SER A 208 9.86 14.76 1.96
CA SER A 208 9.90 14.89 0.51
C SER A 208 8.74 15.68 -0.07
N SER A 209 7.61 15.83 0.63
CA SER A 209 6.37 16.29 -0.01
C SER A 209 5.45 17.18 0.86
N ARG A 210 5.14 18.39 0.37
CA ARG A 210 4.18 19.38 0.92
C ARG A 210 2.75 19.08 0.50
N ASP A 211 1.79 19.49 1.32
CA ASP A 211 0.38 19.51 0.94
C ASP A 211 0.15 20.44 -0.27
N ALA A 212 -0.88 20.16 -1.08
CA ALA A 212 -1.15 20.92 -2.31
C ALA A 212 -1.75 22.32 -2.01
N LEU A 213 -1.70 23.22 -3.01
CA LEU A 213 -2.28 24.57 -2.89
C LEU A 213 -3.74 24.53 -2.42
N GLY A 214 -4.08 25.42 -1.48
CA GLY A 214 -5.39 25.48 -0.82
C GLY A 214 -5.54 24.63 0.44
N HIS A 215 -4.59 23.74 0.76
CA HIS A 215 -4.67 22.87 1.95
C HIS A 215 -3.88 23.46 3.13
N GLU A 216 -4.58 23.91 4.17
CA GLU A 216 -3.92 24.37 5.39
C GLU A 216 -3.30 23.20 6.18
N GLN A 217 -1.97 23.20 6.21
CA GLN A 217 -1.04 22.54 7.14
C GLN A 217 -1.41 21.14 7.67
N GLY A 218 -0.83 20.10 7.05
CA GLY A 218 -0.61 18.79 7.69
C GLY A 218 -1.84 17.88 7.79
N THR A 219 -2.87 18.17 7.01
CA THR A 219 -4.21 17.57 7.09
C THR A 219 -4.41 16.31 6.23
N LEU A 220 -3.52 16.04 5.27
CA LEU A 220 -3.63 14.95 4.29
C LEU A 220 -2.79 13.71 4.63
N ALA A 221 -3.43 12.54 4.71
CA ALA A 221 -2.83 11.24 4.99
C ALA A 221 -3.09 10.20 3.87
N GLY A 222 -2.02 9.76 3.21
CA GLY A 222 -2.04 8.68 2.20
C GLY A 222 -2.93 8.99 0.99
N HIS A 223 -2.35 9.59 -0.04
CA HIS A 223 -3.06 9.78 -1.31
C HIS A 223 -3.21 8.45 -2.04
N HIS A 224 -4.41 8.21 -2.57
CA HIS A 224 -4.78 6.97 -3.24
C HIS A 224 -5.37 7.26 -4.61
N GLN A 225 -4.85 6.58 -5.62
CA GLN A 225 -5.33 6.64 -6.99
C GLN A 225 -6.04 5.33 -7.34
N ILE A 226 -7.04 5.43 -8.20
CA ILE A 226 -7.87 4.35 -8.70
C ILE A 226 -7.76 4.38 -10.24
N ILE A 227 -7.32 3.28 -10.83
CA ILE A 227 -7.25 3.11 -12.28
C ILE A 227 -7.98 1.83 -12.69
N ALA A 228 -8.48 1.81 -13.92
CA ALA A 228 -8.77 0.57 -14.63
C ALA A 228 -7.63 0.29 -15.62
N TYR A 229 -7.40 -0.98 -15.93
CA TYR A 229 -6.57 -1.43 -17.05
C TYR A 229 -6.90 -2.89 -17.39
N ASP A 230 -6.51 -3.32 -18.58
CA ASP A 230 -6.46 -4.75 -18.94
C ASP A 230 -5.07 -5.32 -18.63
N LEU A 231 -5.00 -6.53 -18.04
CA LEU A 231 -3.79 -7.31 -17.84
C LEU A 231 -3.87 -8.63 -18.64
N SER A 232 -3.62 -8.52 -19.95
CA SER A 232 -3.62 -9.65 -20.88
C SER A 232 -4.93 -10.45 -20.83
N GLY A 233 -6.04 -9.75 -21.07
CA GLY A 233 -7.41 -10.26 -21.08
C GLY A 233 -8.02 -10.42 -19.69
N ILE A 234 -7.64 -9.59 -18.71
CA ILE A 234 -8.24 -9.53 -17.37
C ILE A 234 -8.43 -8.06 -16.99
N LYS A 235 -9.67 -7.63 -16.78
CA LYS A 235 -10.00 -6.22 -16.50
C LYS A 235 -9.92 -5.92 -15.01
N ILE A 236 -8.93 -5.13 -14.61
CA ILE A 236 -8.59 -4.86 -13.20
C ILE A 236 -8.90 -3.40 -12.86
N VAL A 237 -9.77 -3.19 -11.85
CA VAL A 237 -9.85 -1.92 -11.12
C VAL A 237 -8.88 -1.97 -9.95
N LEU A 238 -7.80 -1.19 -10.06
CA LEU A 238 -6.71 -1.16 -9.09
C LEU A 238 -6.71 0.13 -8.27
N ARG A 239 -6.82 -0.02 -6.95
CA ARG A 239 -6.45 1.02 -5.98
C ARG A 239 -4.96 0.92 -5.62
N TYR A 240 -4.26 2.04 -5.59
CA TYR A 240 -2.87 2.08 -5.12
C TYR A 240 -2.52 3.39 -4.42
N GLU A 241 -1.48 3.34 -3.58
CA GLU A 241 -0.94 4.48 -2.84
C GLU A 241 0.16 5.15 -3.67
N VAL A 242 0.09 6.48 -3.73
CA VAL A 242 0.96 7.40 -4.48
C VAL A 242 1.47 8.48 -3.53
N ASP A 243 2.75 8.82 -3.65
CA ASP A 243 3.47 9.51 -2.59
C ASP A 243 3.69 10.98 -2.91
N ALA A 244 3.93 11.26 -4.20
CA ALA A 244 4.13 12.59 -4.74
C ALA A 244 3.74 12.66 -6.22
N TYR A 245 3.65 13.87 -6.75
CA TYR A 245 3.59 14.13 -8.19
C TYR A 245 4.54 15.28 -8.58
N ARG A 246 4.85 15.37 -9.87
CA ARG A 246 5.66 16.43 -10.47
C ARG A 246 4.78 17.51 -11.08
N ILE A 247 5.08 18.76 -10.76
CA ILE A 247 4.58 19.91 -11.53
C ILE A 247 5.45 20.00 -12.79
N SER A 248 4.84 20.14 -13.96
CA SER A 248 5.58 20.41 -15.20
C SER A 248 6.08 21.86 -15.18
N GLU A 249 7.34 22.08 -15.55
CA GLU A 249 7.91 23.43 -15.71
C GLU A 249 7.25 24.19 -16.89
N GLN A 250 6.56 23.46 -17.77
CA GLN A 250 5.58 24.00 -18.72
C GLN A 250 4.23 23.28 -18.51
N PRO A 251 3.31 23.83 -17.72
CA PRO A 251 1.94 23.31 -17.67
C PRO A 251 1.24 23.58 -19.01
N SER A 252 0.44 22.62 -19.51
CA SER A 252 -0.37 22.87 -20.71
C SER A 252 -1.47 23.91 -20.42
N ILE A 253 -2.03 24.52 -21.46
CA ILE A 253 -3.15 25.47 -21.29
C ILE A 253 -4.34 24.78 -20.63
N ASP A 254 -4.56 23.49 -20.91
CA ASP A 254 -5.59 22.65 -20.28
C ASP A 254 -5.25 22.41 -18.80
N THR A 255 -4.00 22.08 -18.48
CA THR A 255 -3.52 21.93 -17.09
C THR A 255 -3.71 23.22 -16.29
N LEU A 256 -3.47 24.38 -16.90
CA LEU A 256 -3.74 25.69 -16.31
C LEU A 256 -5.24 25.98 -16.20
N THR A 257 -6.06 25.51 -17.15
CA THR A 257 -7.51 25.70 -17.15
C THR A 257 -8.17 24.92 -16.03
N ASP A 258 -7.77 23.66 -15.79
CA ASP A 258 -8.22 22.85 -14.65
C ASP A 258 -7.75 23.44 -13.30
N GLN A 259 -6.58 24.06 -13.27
CA GLN A 259 -6.06 24.76 -12.08
C GLN A 259 -6.71 26.13 -11.86
N LEU A 260 -7.22 26.81 -12.90
CA LEU A 260 -7.95 28.07 -12.76
C LEU A 260 -9.45 27.87 -12.50
N SER A 261 -10.07 26.85 -13.09
CA SER A 261 -11.49 26.52 -12.85
C SER A 261 -11.72 26.15 -11.38
N SER A 262 -10.80 25.38 -10.79
CA SER A 262 -10.77 25.05 -9.35
C SER A 262 -10.35 26.21 -8.43
N LEU A 263 -9.80 27.30 -8.96
CA LEU A 263 -9.54 28.55 -8.23
C LEU A 263 -10.65 29.59 -8.37
N ASN A 264 -11.68 29.35 -9.19
CA ASN A 264 -12.74 30.32 -9.43
C ASN A 264 -13.76 30.31 -8.28
N VAL A 265 -13.42 30.99 -7.18
CA VAL A 265 -14.24 31.11 -5.97
C VAL A 265 -15.53 31.87 -6.27
N GLY A 266 -16.56 31.13 -6.70
CA GLY A 266 -17.93 31.60 -6.71
C GLY A 266 -18.34 32.04 -5.31
N SER A 267 -18.95 33.22 -5.20
CA SER A 267 -19.36 33.79 -3.90
C SER A 267 -20.22 32.81 -3.12
N GLY A 268 -19.86 32.56 -1.86
CA GLY A 268 -20.25 31.36 -1.14
C GLY A 268 -21.75 31.18 -0.95
N THR A 269 -22.32 30.21 -1.66
CA THR A 269 -23.49 29.46 -1.20
C THR A 269 -22.99 28.25 -0.40
N SER A 270 -23.60 27.97 0.76
CA SER A 270 -23.19 26.85 1.59
C SER A 270 -23.47 25.52 0.87
N GLY A 271 -22.42 24.91 0.31
CA GLY A 271 -22.49 23.60 -0.32
C GLY A 271 -23.06 22.58 0.67
N THR A 272 -24.20 21.99 0.33
CA THR A 272 -24.88 21.03 1.19
C THR A 272 -24.01 19.78 1.38
N GLU A 273 -23.90 19.31 2.62
CA GLU A 273 -23.23 18.05 2.93
C GLU A 273 -24.00 16.87 2.30
N GLN A 274 -23.69 16.55 1.03
CA GLN A 274 -24.30 15.41 0.36
C GLN A 274 -23.83 14.12 1.02
N LYS A 275 -24.74 13.48 1.75
CA LYS A 275 -24.50 12.28 2.54
C LYS A 275 -24.49 11.01 1.66
N VAL A 276 -23.63 10.99 0.64
CA VAL A 276 -23.51 9.92 -0.37
C VAL A 276 -23.06 8.58 0.26
N SER A 277 -22.42 8.63 1.44
CA SER A 277 -22.00 7.46 2.21
C SER A 277 -22.34 7.64 3.69
N GLU A 278 -22.98 6.66 4.32
CA GLU A 278 -23.28 6.68 5.76
C GLU A 278 -22.04 6.48 6.66
N LEU A 279 -20.87 6.16 6.08
CA LEU A 279 -19.65 5.78 6.82
C LEU A 279 -18.41 6.63 6.50
N VAL A 280 -18.47 7.51 5.50
CA VAL A 280 -17.34 8.36 5.10
C VAL A 280 -17.84 9.71 4.61
N ASP A 281 -17.40 10.79 5.23
CA ASP A 281 -17.69 12.17 4.82
C ASP A 281 -16.82 12.55 3.60
N ILE A 282 -17.39 13.22 2.60
CA ILE A 282 -16.69 13.58 1.34
C ILE A 282 -16.49 15.11 1.28
N ARG A 283 -15.33 15.56 0.81
CA ARG A 283 -15.04 16.97 0.53
C ARG A 283 -14.43 17.16 -0.86
N HIS A 284 -15.03 18.06 -1.65
CA HIS A 284 -14.54 18.42 -2.98
C HIS A 284 -13.50 19.54 -2.88
N ILE A 285 -12.27 19.17 -2.51
CA ILE A 285 -11.18 20.11 -2.16
C ILE A 285 -9.83 19.75 -2.79
N GLY A 286 -9.75 18.74 -3.66
CA GLY A 286 -8.56 18.40 -4.43
C GLY A 286 -8.84 18.38 -5.93
N PHE A 287 -7.84 18.02 -6.72
CA PHE A 287 -7.85 18.05 -8.18
C PHE A 287 -7.31 16.74 -8.75
N ALA A 288 -7.74 16.36 -9.96
CA ALA A 288 -7.19 15.20 -10.64
C ALA A 288 -5.72 15.44 -10.99
N VAL A 289 -4.87 14.42 -10.84
CA VAL A 289 -3.44 14.49 -11.17
C VAL A 289 -3.12 13.56 -12.33
N PRO A 290 -2.52 14.06 -13.43
CA PRO A 290 -2.18 13.25 -14.59
C PRO A 290 -1.29 12.06 -14.23
N GLN A 291 -1.66 10.87 -14.72
CA GLN A 291 -0.93 9.60 -14.51
C GLN A 291 0.55 9.70 -14.92
N SER A 292 0.86 10.52 -15.94
CA SER A 292 2.21 10.83 -16.43
C SER A 292 3.09 11.64 -15.46
N SER A 293 2.51 12.25 -14.43
CA SER A 293 3.22 13.11 -13.46
C SER A 293 3.57 12.42 -12.14
N LEU A 294 3.07 11.20 -11.91
CA LEU A 294 3.14 10.51 -10.63
C LEU A 294 4.56 10.02 -10.29
N VAL A 295 4.91 10.08 -9.01
CA VAL A 295 6.20 9.61 -8.50
C VAL A 295 6.02 8.76 -7.24
N LYS A 296 6.62 7.57 -7.23
CA LYS A 296 6.86 6.80 -6.00
C LYS A 296 8.14 7.34 -5.34
N VAL A 297 8.15 7.45 -4.02
CA VAL A 297 9.26 7.90 -3.19
C VAL A 297 9.73 6.74 -2.31
N LYS A 298 11.05 6.54 -2.21
CA LYS A 298 11.67 5.58 -1.27
C LYS A 298 12.97 6.16 -0.72
N SER A 299 13.32 5.83 0.52
CA SER A 299 14.67 6.06 1.06
C SER A 299 15.46 4.77 1.22
N ARG A 300 16.80 4.87 1.25
CA ARG A 300 17.70 3.74 1.48
C ARG A 300 19.07 4.17 2.01
N SER A 301 19.63 3.42 2.97
CA SER A 301 20.99 3.70 3.44
C SER A 301 22.04 3.31 2.39
N GLN A 302 23.08 4.13 2.23
CA GLN A 302 24.30 3.86 1.44
C GLN A 302 24.85 2.46 1.74
N LEU A 303 24.94 2.10 3.03
CA LEU A 303 25.40 0.80 3.55
C LEU A 303 24.59 -0.39 3.04
N SER A 304 23.43 -0.13 2.42
CA SER A 304 22.50 -1.12 1.86
C SER A 304 22.21 -0.92 0.36
N LYS A 305 22.90 0.01 -0.32
CA LYS A 305 22.63 0.39 -1.73
C LYS A 305 22.72 -0.82 -2.67
N GLY A 306 23.77 -1.63 -2.55
CA GLY A 306 23.96 -2.88 -3.31
C GLY A 306 22.95 -4.01 -3.02
N ARG A 307 21.98 -3.79 -2.13
CA ARG A 307 20.85 -4.70 -1.88
C ARG A 307 19.53 -4.14 -2.43
N PHE A 308 19.55 -3.11 -3.28
CA PHE A 308 18.35 -2.60 -3.94
C PHE A 308 17.81 -3.65 -4.92
N HIS A 309 16.56 -4.06 -4.71
CA HIS A 309 15.87 -5.02 -5.56
C HIS A 309 15.10 -4.22 -6.60
N LEU A 310 15.64 -4.17 -7.81
CA LEU A 310 15.03 -3.40 -8.90
C LEU A 310 13.75 -4.06 -9.38
N GLU A 311 13.66 -5.38 -9.32
CA GLU A 311 12.48 -6.19 -9.64
C GLU A 311 11.31 -5.83 -8.72
N ASP A 312 11.51 -5.87 -7.39
CA ASP A 312 10.53 -5.42 -6.39
C ASP A 312 10.08 -3.96 -6.61
N ALA A 313 10.96 -3.09 -7.15
CA ALA A 313 10.65 -1.69 -7.43
C ALA A 313 9.90 -1.48 -8.74
N TYR A 314 10.34 -2.14 -9.82
CA TYR A 314 9.72 -2.16 -11.14
C TYR A 314 8.25 -2.58 -11.03
N LEU A 315 7.97 -3.66 -10.31
CA LEU A 315 6.61 -4.17 -10.11
C LEU A 315 5.69 -3.20 -9.32
N GLN A 316 6.25 -2.37 -8.44
CA GLN A 316 5.48 -1.32 -7.75
C GLN A 316 5.16 -0.13 -8.65
N LEU A 317 6.00 0.14 -9.65
CA LEU A 317 5.75 1.13 -10.70
C LEU A 317 4.78 0.58 -11.73
N TYR A 318 5.11 -0.56 -12.35
CA TYR A 318 4.37 -1.24 -13.42
C TYR A 318 2.92 -1.53 -13.06
N LEU A 319 2.65 -2.20 -11.94
CA LEU A 319 1.26 -2.49 -11.54
C LEU A 319 0.46 -1.22 -11.24
N GLY A 320 1.10 -0.15 -10.75
CA GLY A 320 0.43 1.14 -10.52
C GLY A 320 0.49 2.10 -11.71
N GLN A 321 1.07 1.69 -12.85
CA GLN A 321 1.39 2.54 -14.00
C GLN A 321 2.09 3.86 -13.63
N ILE A 322 2.93 3.85 -12.58
CA ILE A 322 3.65 5.03 -12.08
C ILE A 322 4.92 5.23 -12.93
N PRO A 323 5.13 6.38 -13.60
CA PRO A 323 6.27 6.57 -14.49
C PRO A 323 7.65 6.52 -13.83
N ALA A 324 7.78 6.99 -12.58
CA ALA A 324 9.09 7.14 -11.92
C ALA A 324 9.11 6.82 -10.42
N LEU A 325 10.29 6.38 -9.96
CA LEU A 325 10.68 6.23 -8.57
C LEU A 325 11.85 7.18 -8.25
N CYS A 326 11.64 8.11 -7.32
CA CYS A 326 12.72 8.86 -6.67
C CYS A 326 13.23 8.09 -5.45
N LEU A 327 14.53 7.78 -5.45
CA LEU A 327 15.23 7.05 -4.40
C LEU A 327 16.20 7.98 -3.66
N GLY A 328 15.84 8.39 -2.44
CA GLY A 328 16.74 9.12 -1.54
C GLY A 328 17.77 8.20 -0.90
N ILE A 329 19.04 8.55 -1.00
CA ILE A 329 20.15 7.77 -0.43
C ILE A 329 20.68 8.50 0.80
N HIS A 330 20.65 7.86 1.97
CA HIS A 330 21.14 8.43 3.24
C HIS A 330 22.36 7.69 3.79
N ASP A 331 23.21 8.39 4.54
CA ASP A 331 24.45 7.87 5.13
C ASP A 331 24.25 6.62 6.04
N GLY A 332 23.14 6.60 6.77
CA GLY A 332 22.81 5.59 7.79
C GLY A 332 22.34 6.22 9.10
N ASN A 333 22.81 7.43 9.41
CA ASN A 333 22.36 8.25 10.54
C ASN A 333 21.08 9.05 10.19
N GLY A 334 20.84 9.28 8.90
CA GLY A 334 19.63 9.95 8.38
C GLY A 334 19.93 11.14 7.46
N VAL A 335 21.21 11.47 7.24
CA VAL A 335 21.61 12.55 6.33
C VAL A 335 21.50 12.06 4.90
N PHE A 336 20.61 12.66 4.11
CA PHE A 336 20.46 12.35 2.69
C PHE A 336 21.61 12.97 1.88
N THR A 337 22.39 12.11 1.22
CA THR A 337 23.62 12.49 0.51
C THR A 337 23.44 12.63 -0.99
N SER A 338 22.41 12.00 -1.55
CA SER A 338 22.10 12.00 -2.98
C SER A 338 20.72 11.44 -3.27
N THR A 339 20.18 11.78 -4.43
CA THR A 339 18.97 11.19 -5.00
C THR A 339 19.31 10.41 -6.26
N ASP A 340 18.51 9.39 -6.55
CA ASP A 340 18.64 8.52 -7.71
C ASP A 340 17.24 8.34 -8.34
N GLU A 341 17.13 8.35 -9.67
CA GLU A 341 15.85 8.17 -10.38
C GLU A 341 15.82 6.87 -11.17
N ILE A 342 14.71 6.16 -11.05
CA ILE A 342 14.41 4.94 -11.79
C ILE A 342 13.08 5.17 -12.50
N ARG A 343 13.11 5.31 -13.82
CA ARG A 343 11.89 5.41 -14.64
C ARG A 343 11.46 4.03 -15.14
N LEU A 344 10.15 3.81 -15.22
CA LEU A 344 9.53 2.56 -15.69
C LEU A 344 9.91 2.24 -17.16
N ASP A 345 10.10 3.27 -17.98
CA ASP A 345 10.44 3.23 -19.41
C ASP A 345 11.94 3.19 -19.72
N SER A 346 12.80 3.34 -18.70
CA SER A 346 14.25 3.47 -18.92
C SER A 346 14.94 2.12 -19.16
N GLU A 347 15.99 2.11 -19.98
CA GLU A 347 16.85 0.94 -20.23
C GLU A 347 17.39 0.30 -18.95
N ARG A 348 17.58 1.09 -17.88
CA ARG A 348 17.92 0.60 -16.54
C ARG A 348 16.96 -0.49 -16.03
N CYS A 349 15.70 -0.48 -16.49
CA CYS A 349 14.64 -1.40 -16.12
C CYS A 349 14.42 -2.56 -17.13
N SER A 350 15.12 -2.64 -18.26
CA SER A 350 14.90 -3.70 -19.28
C SER A 350 15.08 -5.09 -18.68
N ALA A 351 16.27 -5.35 -18.11
CA ALA A 351 16.60 -6.57 -17.37
C ALA A 351 15.80 -6.76 -16.06
N ALA A 352 14.96 -5.80 -15.66
CA ALA A 352 13.98 -5.96 -14.59
C ALA A 352 12.59 -6.35 -15.15
N LYS A 353 12.14 -5.80 -16.29
CA LYS A 353 10.96 -6.26 -17.04
C LYS A 353 11.08 -7.76 -17.34
N GLU A 354 12.15 -8.14 -18.04
CA GLU A 354 12.37 -9.53 -18.48
C GLU A 354 12.28 -10.55 -17.34
N LYS A 355 12.92 -10.27 -16.19
CA LYS A 355 12.94 -11.18 -15.03
C LYS A 355 11.58 -11.40 -14.39
N VAL A 356 10.70 -10.38 -14.39
CA VAL A 356 9.41 -10.47 -13.68
C VAL A 356 8.28 -11.02 -14.54
N GLN A 357 8.48 -11.13 -15.86
CA GLN A 357 7.48 -11.65 -16.79
C GLN A 357 7.01 -13.08 -16.50
N PRO A 358 7.88 -14.04 -16.16
CA PRO A 358 7.48 -15.36 -15.64
C PRO A 358 6.63 -15.30 -14.37
N GLY A 359 6.68 -14.21 -13.60
CA GLY A 359 5.80 -13.95 -12.47
C GLY A 359 4.46 -13.37 -12.90
N LEU A 360 4.47 -12.37 -13.80
CA LEU A 360 3.27 -11.70 -14.31
C LEU A 360 2.34 -12.64 -15.08
N ARG A 361 2.88 -13.49 -15.98
CA ARG A 361 2.10 -14.53 -16.68
C ARG A 361 1.41 -15.52 -15.72
N LYS A 362 2.11 -15.92 -14.65
CA LYS A 362 1.52 -16.77 -13.60
C LYS A 362 0.51 -16.03 -12.73
N LEU A 363 0.70 -14.73 -12.47
CA LEU A 363 -0.29 -13.91 -11.76
C LEU A 363 -1.60 -13.84 -12.55
N ARG A 364 -1.52 -13.60 -13.87
CA ARG A 364 -2.65 -13.63 -14.81
C ARG A 364 -3.41 -14.96 -14.70
N ARG A 365 -2.72 -16.10 -14.84
CA ARG A 365 -3.31 -17.44 -14.64
C ARG A 365 -3.88 -17.70 -13.24
N LEU A 366 -3.29 -17.12 -12.20
CA LEU A 366 -3.79 -17.29 -10.84
C LEU A 366 -5.07 -16.49 -10.60
N LEU A 367 -5.22 -15.30 -11.20
CA LEU A 367 -6.45 -14.52 -11.10
C LEU A 367 -7.64 -15.29 -11.70
N GLU A 368 -7.47 -15.91 -12.86
CA GLU A 368 -8.49 -16.81 -13.47
C GLU A 368 -8.85 -18.00 -12.57
N GLN A 369 -7.85 -18.65 -11.95
CA GLN A 369 -8.08 -19.77 -11.02
C GLN A 369 -8.85 -19.33 -9.77
N ILE A 370 -8.52 -18.16 -9.22
CA ILE A 370 -9.26 -17.58 -8.09
C ILE A 370 -10.68 -17.22 -8.51
N GLN A 371 -10.87 -16.56 -9.65
CA GLN A 371 -12.19 -16.18 -10.17
C GLN A 371 -13.07 -17.42 -10.37
N SER A 372 -12.55 -18.43 -11.06
CA SER A 372 -13.23 -19.72 -11.29
C SER A 372 -13.61 -20.41 -9.98
N ALA A 373 -12.68 -20.52 -9.03
CA ALA A 373 -12.91 -21.18 -7.75
C ALA A 373 -13.87 -20.39 -6.83
N VAL A 374 -13.97 -19.06 -6.97
CA VAL A 374 -14.92 -18.22 -6.25
C VAL A 374 -16.31 -18.32 -6.86
N ILE A 375 -16.44 -18.25 -8.20
CA ILE A 375 -17.71 -18.45 -8.92
C ILE A 375 -18.31 -19.83 -8.61
N GLN A 376 -17.49 -20.88 -8.56
CA GLN A 376 -17.91 -22.24 -8.17
C GLN A 376 -18.45 -22.37 -6.73
N ARG A 377 -18.32 -21.34 -5.88
CA ARG A 377 -18.94 -21.29 -4.54
C ARG A 377 -20.21 -20.45 -4.48
N GLY A 378 -20.54 -19.73 -5.55
CA GLY A 378 -21.80 -19.03 -5.71
C GLY A 378 -21.96 -17.76 -4.85
N GLN A 379 -23.17 -17.20 -4.93
CA GLN A 379 -23.55 -15.94 -4.30
C GLN A 379 -23.31 -15.95 -2.78
N GLY A 380 -22.88 -14.82 -2.24
CA GLY A 380 -22.77 -14.61 -0.79
C GLY A 380 -21.61 -15.33 -0.10
N ALA A 381 -20.89 -16.22 -0.79
CA ALA A 381 -19.73 -16.93 -0.26
C ALA A 381 -18.67 -15.96 0.28
N LYS A 382 -18.28 -16.18 1.55
CA LYS A 382 -17.31 -15.37 2.29
C LYS A 382 -15.99 -16.13 2.29
N LEU A 383 -15.06 -15.77 1.40
CA LEU A 383 -13.89 -16.62 1.10
C LEU A 383 -12.57 -15.88 1.34
N SER A 384 -11.58 -16.47 1.98
CA SER A 384 -10.28 -15.83 2.21
C SER A 384 -9.14 -16.67 1.66
N LEU A 385 -8.22 -16.01 0.94
CA LEU A 385 -6.98 -16.58 0.44
C LEU A 385 -5.90 -16.47 1.51
N ILE A 386 -5.39 -17.61 1.98
CA ILE A 386 -4.38 -17.74 3.03
C ILE A 386 -3.10 -18.30 2.46
N CYS A 387 -2.04 -17.48 2.41
CA CYS A 387 -0.70 -17.93 2.06
C CYS A 387 0.06 -18.31 3.34
N GLN A 388 0.35 -19.60 3.52
CA GLN A 388 1.15 -20.11 4.64
C GLN A 388 1.86 -21.42 4.25
N GLY A 389 3.08 -21.63 4.75
CA GLY A 389 3.88 -22.82 4.42
C GLY A 389 4.18 -22.99 2.91
N GLY A 390 4.16 -21.90 2.14
CA GLY A 390 4.33 -21.92 0.68
C GLY A 390 3.09 -22.35 -0.12
N LYS A 391 2.01 -22.79 0.55
CA LYS A 391 0.69 -23.06 -0.06
C LYS A 391 -0.17 -21.78 -0.08
N LEU A 392 -1.15 -21.74 -0.97
CA LEU A 392 -2.22 -20.74 -0.99
C LEU A 392 -3.55 -21.48 -0.89
N LEU A 393 -4.25 -21.30 0.23
CA LEU A 393 -5.51 -21.96 0.54
C LEU A 393 -6.66 -20.97 0.33
N LEU A 394 -7.73 -21.40 -0.35
CA LEU A 394 -9.02 -20.74 -0.29
C LEU A 394 -9.77 -21.33 0.91
N MET A 395 -10.22 -20.50 1.84
CA MET A 395 -10.89 -20.91 3.08
C MET A 395 -12.21 -20.15 3.25
N GLN A 396 -13.19 -20.77 3.89
CA GLN A 396 -14.47 -20.12 4.18
C GLN A 396 -14.31 -19.24 5.43
N ARG A 397 -14.86 -18.01 5.41
CA ARG A 397 -15.07 -17.18 6.60
C ARG A 397 -16.41 -17.52 7.25
N GLU A 398 -16.52 -17.19 8.53
CA GLU A 398 -17.80 -17.09 9.22
C GLU A 398 -18.77 -16.11 8.49
N PRO A 399 -20.10 -16.29 8.63
CA PRO A 399 -21.08 -15.37 8.06
C PRO A 399 -20.91 -13.93 8.60
N GLY A 400 -21.12 -12.93 7.73
CA GLY A 400 -21.02 -11.52 8.12
C GLY A 400 -21.20 -10.54 6.95
N ASP A 401 -21.03 -9.25 7.26
CA ASP A 401 -21.24 -8.13 6.34
C ASP A 401 -20.53 -8.30 4.99
N SER A 402 -21.27 -8.12 3.88
CA SER A 402 -20.69 -8.02 2.55
C SER A 402 -19.76 -6.80 2.41
N PHE A 403 -18.78 -6.90 1.50
CA PHE A 403 -17.77 -5.86 1.32
C PHE A 403 -18.38 -4.51 0.93
N LEU A 404 -19.42 -4.57 0.11
CA LEU A 404 -20.16 -3.45 -0.47
C LEU A 404 -21.65 -3.64 -0.16
N PRO A 405 -22.43 -2.56 -0.01
CA PRO A 405 -23.88 -2.67 0.15
C PRO A 405 -24.54 -3.10 -1.17
N PRO A 406 -25.76 -3.68 -1.13
CA PRO A 406 -26.45 -4.18 -2.33
C PRO A 406 -26.64 -3.16 -3.46
N THR A 407 -26.73 -1.87 -3.12
CA THR A 407 -26.83 -0.76 -4.09
C THR A 407 -25.58 -0.62 -4.97
N ILE A 408 -24.39 -0.94 -4.45
CA ILE A 408 -23.13 -0.92 -5.21
C ILE A 408 -22.94 -2.24 -5.95
N LEU A 409 -23.29 -3.38 -5.32
CA LEU A 409 -23.15 -4.70 -5.95
C LEU A 409 -23.95 -4.82 -7.26
N LYS A 410 -25.11 -4.17 -7.35
CA LYS A 410 -25.94 -4.12 -8.57
C LYS A 410 -25.25 -3.52 -9.81
N ARG A 411 -24.16 -2.77 -9.66
CA ARG A 411 -23.43 -2.18 -10.79
C ARG A 411 -22.64 -3.22 -11.60
N PHE A 412 -22.29 -4.34 -10.98
CA PHE A 412 -21.62 -5.44 -11.66
C PHE A 412 -22.59 -6.29 -12.49
N THR A 413 -23.90 -6.16 -12.25
CA THR A 413 -24.98 -6.85 -12.99
C THR A 413 -25.62 -6.02 -14.11
N SER A 414 -25.07 -4.84 -14.43
CA SER A 414 -25.65 -3.83 -15.34
C SER A 414 -24.68 -3.40 -16.44
#